data_AF-A0AAJ0FA77-F1
#
_entry.id   AF-A0AAJ0FA77-F1
#
_cell.length_a   1.000
_cell.length_b   1.000
_cell.length_c   1.000
_cell.angle_alpha   90.00
_cell.angle_beta   90.00
_cell.angle_gamma   90.00
#
_symmetry.space_group_name_H-M   'P 1'
#
loop_
_entity.id
_entity.type
_entity.pdbx_description
1 polymer ?
#
loop_
_entity_poly.entity_id
_entity_poly.type
_entity_poly.pdbx_seq_one_letter_code
_entity_poly.pdbx_strand_id
1 'polypeptide(L)'
;MSDLYFPHFRSWLMHSPPAEFIIRKLRELLIGGLSQGPIPRHVAFVMDGNRRYARNHKIETIEGHHLGFEALARVLEICYKCGVKVVTVFAFSIENFNRPKYEVDGLMQLAKVKLEQLIQHGELLDRYGASVRVLGERDLLPPDVLEVIDRAVSTTKHNKECVLNICFPYTSRAEITSAIKSTVDEYSTTLRPHSTPFSQSRITQKILSKQGDGSEMLSSIRESSPPPPSSRSDDLDDSVSSTTTLQPDSSPLKQEADSNITIYPNAETITAETLTNHMYTAGDPPLDLFIRTSGVERFSDFMLWQCHEETQIFFLKCLWPEFDLWHFLPVLVEWQRRQKQKERDGLPRRRVKQA
;
A
#
# COMPACT_ATOMS: atom_id res chain seq x y z
N MET A 1 14.25 -0.62 59.60
CA MET A 1 12.79 -0.60 59.31
C MET A 1 12.38 0.62 58.44
N SER A 2 13.30 1.21 57.67
CA SER A 2 13.06 2.45 56.89
C SER A 2 12.98 2.24 55.37
N ASP A 3 13.39 1.08 54.84
CA ASP A 3 13.53 0.88 53.39
C ASP A 3 12.30 0.30 52.68
N LEU A 4 11.27 -0.14 53.43
CA LEU A 4 10.04 -0.68 52.85
C LEU A 4 8.94 0.38 52.63
N TYR A 5 9.03 1.55 53.27
CA TYR A 5 8.02 2.61 53.19
C TYR A 5 8.30 3.67 52.13
N PHE A 6 9.58 3.90 51.79
CA PHE A 6 9.99 4.87 50.77
C PHE A 6 9.45 4.57 49.36
N PRO A 7 9.47 3.32 48.84
CA PRO A 7 8.92 3.03 47.51
C PRO A 7 7.39 3.15 47.47
N HIS A 8 6.69 2.82 48.56
CA HIS A 8 5.23 3.00 48.65
C HIS A 8 4.83 4.47 48.76
N PHE A 9 5.55 5.28 49.53
CA PHE A 9 5.29 6.72 49.60
C PHE A 9 5.60 7.43 48.28
N ARG A 10 6.70 7.08 47.60
CA ARG A 10 7.01 7.60 46.26
C ARG A 10 5.97 7.18 45.23
N SER A 11 5.55 5.92 45.23
CA SER A 11 4.47 5.46 44.36
C SER A 11 3.18 6.22 44.65
N TRP A 12 2.76 6.31 45.91
CA TRP A 12 1.58 7.06 46.33
C TRP A 12 1.64 8.54 45.95
N LEU A 13 2.78 9.19 46.14
CA LEU A 13 3.01 10.59 45.77
C LEU A 13 2.95 10.79 44.23
N MET A 14 3.49 9.86 43.46
CA MET A 14 3.44 9.89 41.99
C MET A 14 2.04 9.62 41.42
N HIS A 15 1.18 8.93 42.17
CA HIS A 15 -0.23 8.72 41.85
C HIS A 15 -1.15 9.79 42.46
N SER A 16 -0.59 10.83 43.09
CA SER A 16 -1.40 11.95 43.57
C SER A 16 -1.91 12.78 42.39
N PRO A 17 -3.15 13.31 42.43
CA PRO A 17 -3.70 14.12 41.32
C PRO A 17 -2.80 15.29 40.88
N PRO A 18 -2.09 16.00 41.79
CA PRO A 18 -1.14 17.04 41.39
C PRO A 18 0.09 16.49 40.64
N ALA A 19 0.65 15.36 41.08
CA ALA A 19 1.79 14.75 40.41
C ALA A 19 1.42 14.23 39.02
N GLU A 20 0.26 13.58 38.89
CA GLU A 20 -0.27 13.13 37.60
C GLU A 20 -0.50 14.32 36.65
N PHE A 21 -1.04 15.43 37.16
CA PHE A 21 -1.20 16.66 36.40
C PHE A 21 0.15 17.20 35.90
N ILE A 22 1.17 17.24 36.76
CA ILE A 22 2.52 17.70 36.40
C ILE A 22 3.14 16.78 35.35
N ILE A 23 3.04 15.46 35.52
CA ILE A 23 3.57 14.48 34.57
C ILE A 23 2.89 14.64 33.21
N ARG A 24 1.57 14.82 33.19
CA ARG A 24 0.83 15.09 31.95
C ARG A 24 1.29 16.37 31.28
N LYS A 25 1.46 17.46 32.04
CA LYS A 25 1.95 18.74 31.50
C LYS A 25 3.38 18.63 30.98
N LEU A 26 4.25 17.89 31.66
CA LEU A 26 5.61 17.62 31.21
C LEU A 26 5.59 16.82 29.90
N ARG A 27 4.73 15.79 29.80
CA ARG A 27 4.55 15.02 28.55
C ARG A 27 4.10 15.91 27.39
N GLU A 28 3.11 16.77 27.61
CA GLU A 28 2.64 17.74 26.60
C GLU A 28 3.77 18.68 26.15
N LEU A 29 4.57 19.21 27.09
CA LEU A 29 5.71 20.06 26.78
C LEU A 29 6.80 19.33 25.99
N LEU A 30 7.11 18.08 26.35
CA LEU A 30 8.10 17.27 25.64
C LEU A 30 7.65 16.95 24.22
N ILE A 31 6.38 16.58 24.03
CA ILE A 31 5.81 16.33 22.70
C ILE A 31 5.81 17.61 21.87
N GLY A 32 5.39 18.74 22.45
CA GLY A 32 5.40 20.04 21.77
C GLY A 32 6.80 20.57 21.47
N GLY A 33 7.79 20.21 22.29
CA GLY A 33 9.21 20.51 22.04
C GLY A 33 9.78 19.65 20.90
N LEU A 34 9.49 18.36 20.88
CA LEU A 34 9.86 17.47 19.78
C LEU A 34 9.26 17.93 18.45
N SER A 35 8.02 18.42 18.48
CA SER A 35 7.33 18.84 17.26
C SER A 35 7.87 20.14 16.64
N GLN A 36 8.77 20.85 17.33
CA GLN A 36 9.49 22.00 16.74
C GLN A 36 10.65 21.57 15.83
N GLY A 37 11.13 20.33 15.97
CA GLY A 37 12.15 19.76 15.09
C GLY A 37 11.54 19.07 13.86
N PRO A 38 12.36 18.50 12.97
CA PRO A 38 11.85 17.62 11.94
C PRO A 38 11.14 16.42 12.59
N ILE A 39 10.05 15.94 12.01
CA ILE A 39 9.29 14.79 12.52
C ILE A 39 9.23 13.73 11.41
N PRO A 40 9.40 12.44 11.72
CA PRO A 40 9.20 11.39 10.72
C PRO A 40 7.75 11.40 10.23
N ARG A 41 7.56 11.41 8.91
CA ARG A 41 6.25 11.36 8.27
C ARG A 41 5.64 9.97 8.34
N HIS A 42 6.48 8.93 8.26
CA HIS A 42 6.04 7.54 8.30
C HIS A 42 6.86 6.75 9.32
N VAL A 43 6.18 6.13 10.30
CA VAL A 43 6.80 5.27 11.31
C VAL A 43 6.19 3.87 11.26
N ALA A 44 7.03 2.84 11.24
CA ALA A 44 6.63 1.43 11.30
C ALA A 44 7.01 0.78 12.62
N PHE A 45 6.10 -0.01 13.21
CA PHE A 45 6.31 -0.71 14.47
C PHE A 45 6.14 -2.22 14.33
N VAL A 46 7.15 -2.97 14.75
CA VAL A 46 7.05 -4.40 15.06
C VAL A 46 6.78 -4.55 16.56
N MET A 47 5.53 -4.84 16.89
CA MET A 47 4.99 -4.91 18.25
C MET A 47 5.33 -6.24 18.95
N ASP A 48 6.62 -6.53 19.10
CA ASP A 48 7.11 -7.81 19.63
C ASP A 48 7.22 -7.81 21.16
N GLY A 49 7.11 -9.00 21.75
CA GLY A 49 7.32 -9.21 23.19
C GLY A 49 6.06 -9.46 24.02
N ASN A 50 4.85 -9.42 23.45
CA ASN A 50 3.58 -9.62 24.18
C ASN A 50 3.55 -10.94 24.98
N ARG A 51 3.90 -12.07 24.33
CA ARG A 51 3.96 -13.38 24.99
C ARG A 51 5.05 -13.46 26.07
N ARG A 52 6.17 -12.75 25.89
CA ARG A 52 7.26 -12.71 26.88
C ARG A 52 6.82 -11.88 28.09
N TYR A 53 6.14 -10.77 27.85
CA TYR A 53 5.56 -9.92 28.89
C TYR A 53 4.57 -10.71 29.74
N ALA A 54 3.65 -11.44 29.10
CA ALA A 54 2.67 -12.29 29.79
C ALA A 54 3.33 -13.32 30.71
N ARG A 55 4.33 -14.06 30.20
CA ARG A 55 5.08 -15.04 31.00
C ARG A 55 5.83 -14.40 32.18
N ASN A 56 6.47 -13.25 31.96
CA ASN A 56 7.20 -12.54 33.01
C ASN A 56 6.27 -12.06 34.15
N HIS A 57 5.04 -11.68 33.81
CA HIS A 57 4.04 -11.19 34.77
C HIS A 57 3.07 -12.28 35.25
N LYS A 58 3.26 -13.53 34.84
CA LYS A 58 2.43 -14.69 35.19
C LYS A 58 0.94 -14.50 34.85
N ILE A 59 0.66 -13.83 33.74
CA ILE A 59 -0.69 -13.65 33.18
C ILE A 59 -0.85 -14.52 31.93
N GLU A 60 -2.09 -14.69 31.48
CA GLU A 60 -2.38 -15.44 30.28
C GLU A 60 -1.78 -14.77 29.03
N THR A 61 -1.46 -15.59 28.02
CA THR A 61 -0.83 -15.08 26.79
C THR A 61 -1.75 -14.11 26.06
N ILE A 62 -3.06 -14.39 26.04
CA ILE A 62 -4.05 -13.52 25.40
C ILE A 62 -4.10 -12.15 26.10
N GLU A 63 -4.00 -12.11 27.43
CA GLU A 63 -3.97 -10.87 28.20
C GLU A 63 -2.74 -10.01 27.86
N GLY A 64 -1.57 -10.64 27.65
CA GLY A 64 -0.40 -9.93 27.14
C GLY A 64 -0.63 -9.28 25.77
N HIS A 65 -1.46 -9.87 24.91
CA HIS A 65 -1.86 -9.26 23.64
C HIS A 65 -2.91 -8.15 23.83
N HIS A 66 -3.82 -8.27 24.79
CA HIS A 66 -4.75 -7.19 25.17
C HIS A 66 -3.98 -5.93 25.62
N LEU A 67 -3.01 -6.08 26.53
CA LEU A 67 -2.14 -4.99 26.97
C LEU A 67 -1.28 -4.43 25.83
N GLY A 68 -0.90 -5.28 24.87
CA GLY A 68 -0.24 -4.84 23.64
C GLY A 68 -1.12 -3.92 22.79
N PHE A 69 -2.43 -4.19 22.70
CA PHE A 69 -3.34 -3.28 22.00
C PHE A 69 -3.51 -1.94 22.72
N GLU A 70 -3.53 -1.93 24.05
CA GLU A 70 -3.55 -0.67 24.80
C GLU A 70 -2.27 0.15 24.59
N ALA A 71 -1.11 -0.52 24.54
CA ALA A 71 0.15 0.13 24.19
C ALA A 71 0.09 0.75 22.79
N LEU A 72 -0.52 0.06 21.82
CA LEU A 72 -0.74 0.61 20.48
C LEU A 72 -1.55 1.92 20.53
N ALA A 73 -2.68 1.95 21.24
CA ALA A 73 -3.48 3.17 21.36
C ALA A 73 -2.69 4.34 21.95
N ARG A 74 -1.88 4.09 23.00
CA ARG A 74 -1.00 5.10 23.61
C ARG A 74 0.07 5.61 22.63
N VAL A 75 0.70 4.71 21.89
CA VAL A 75 1.76 5.05 20.92
C VAL A 75 1.19 5.85 19.75
N LEU A 76 0.02 5.46 19.23
CA LEU A 76 -0.67 6.20 18.18
C LEU A 76 -0.97 7.64 18.62
N GLU A 77 -1.46 7.82 19.84
CA GLU A 77 -1.68 9.15 20.39
C GLU A 77 -0.40 9.99 20.42
N ILE A 78 0.72 9.41 20.84
CA ILE A 78 2.02 10.09 20.85
C ILE A 78 2.44 10.45 19.42
N CYS A 79 2.39 9.50 18.48
CA CYS A 79 2.76 9.71 17.08
C CYS A 79 1.95 10.84 16.44
N TYR A 80 0.63 10.82 16.57
CA TYR A 80 -0.22 11.85 15.98
C TYR A 80 -0.06 13.21 16.64
N LYS A 81 0.11 13.28 17.97
CA LYS A 81 0.45 14.54 18.66
C LYS A 81 1.82 15.08 18.24
N CYS A 82 2.79 14.22 17.95
CA CYS A 82 4.08 14.62 17.40
C CYS A 82 3.98 15.11 15.95
N GLY A 83 2.89 14.83 15.22
CA GLY A 83 2.71 15.21 13.82
C GLY A 83 3.07 14.14 12.79
N VAL A 84 3.24 12.88 13.22
CA VAL A 84 3.46 11.74 12.30
C VAL A 84 2.22 11.53 11.44
N LYS A 85 2.39 11.41 10.13
CA LYS A 85 1.27 11.31 9.17
C LYS A 85 0.83 9.88 8.91
N VAL A 86 1.76 8.93 8.86
CA VAL A 86 1.47 7.52 8.62
C VAL A 86 2.11 6.67 9.70
N VAL A 87 1.31 5.81 10.33
CA VAL A 87 1.80 4.81 11.26
C VAL A 87 1.44 3.43 10.71
N THR A 88 2.45 2.57 10.56
CA THR A 88 2.28 1.20 10.07
C THR A 88 2.63 0.21 11.18
N VAL A 89 1.75 -0.75 11.47
CA VAL A 89 1.94 -1.67 12.60
C VAL A 89 1.87 -3.12 12.15
N PHE A 90 2.80 -3.94 12.63
CA PHE A 90 2.81 -5.36 12.33
C PHE A 90 1.94 -6.13 13.32
N ALA A 91 0.69 -6.39 12.95
CA ALA A 91 -0.29 -7.03 13.83
C ALA A 91 -0.23 -8.57 13.75
N PHE A 92 -0.18 -9.13 12.54
CA PHE A 92 -0.13 -10.58 12.35
C PHE A 92 0.59 -10.95 11.05
N SER A 93 1.54 -11.88 11.14
CA SER A 93 2.27 -12.38 9.97
C SER A 93 1.59 -13.59 9.36
N ILE A 94 1.74 -13.80 8.05
CA ILE A 94 1.33 -15.05 7.39
C ILE A 94 2.02 -16.25 8.05
N GLU A 95 3.28 -16.12 8.46
CA GLU A 95 4.01 -17.19 9.17
C GLU A 95 3.38 -17.56 10.52
N ASN A 96 2.54 -16.69 11.09
CA ASN A 96 1.87 -16.95 12.37
C ASN A 96 0.73 -17.96 12.26
N PHE A 97 0.27 -18.29 11.06
CA PHE A 97 -0.65 -19.43 10.86
C PHE A 97 -0.01 -20.78 11.21
N ASN A 98 1.32 -20.87 11.29
CA ASN A 98 2.02 -22.08 11.75
C ASN A 98 1.94 -22.31 13.27
N ARG A 99 1.33 -21.38 14.02
CA ARG A 99 1.12 -21.53 15.47
C ARG A 99 -0.03 -22.50 15.77
N PRO A 100 -0.16 -22.99 17.02
CA PRO A 100 -1.27 -23.85 17.38
C PRO A 100 -2.62 -23.18 17.08
N LYS A 101 -3.58 -23.97 16.56
CA LYS A 101 -4.89 -23.47 16.11
C LYS A 101 -5.63 -22.63 17.17
N TYR A 102 -5.62 -23.06 18.43
CA TYR A 102 -6.25 -22.30 19.52
C TYR A 102 -5.64 -20.90 19.73
N GLU A 103 -4.34 -20.71 19.46
CA GLU A 103 -3.67 -19.42 19.55
C GLU A 103 -4.06 -18.54 18.35
N VAL A 104 -4.11 -19.12 17.15
CA VAL A 104 -4.54 -18.42 15.94
C VAL A 104 -5.99 -17.97 16.07
N ASP A 105 -6.90 -18.86 16.47
CA ASP A 105 -8.31 -18.57 16.67
C ASP A 105 -8.50 -17.47 17.75
N GLY A 106 -7.72 -17.53 18.83
CA GLY A 106 -7.70 -16.49 19.86
C GLY A 106 -7.22 -15.13 19.35
N LEU A 107 -6.21 -15.10 18.47
CA LEU A 107 -5.72 -13.87 17.84
C LEU A 107 -6.72 -13.29 16.83
N MET A 108 -7.44 -14.13 16.08
CA MET A 108 -8.50 -13.67 15.17
C MET A 108 -9.67 -13.06 15.95
N GLN A 109 -10.09 -13.72 17.04
CA GLN A 109 -11.14 -13.20 17.91
C GLN A 109 -10.70 -11.89 18.59
N LEU A 110 -9.44 -11.81 19.02
CA LEU A 110 -8.88 -10.58 19.56
C LEU A 110 -8.87 -9.46 18.51
N ALA A 111 -8.43 -9.75 17.28
CA ALA A 111 -8.41 -8.78 16.19
C ALA A 111 -9.82 -8.24 15.91
N LYS A 112 -10.83 -9.11 15.87
CA LYS A 112 -12.24 -8.74 15.72
C LYS A 112 -12.69 -7.76 16.81
N VAL A 113 -12.54 -8.14 18.08
CA VAL A 113 -12.94 -7.30 19.22
C VAL A 113 -12.19 -5.97 19.23
N LYS A 114 -10.89 -5.99 18.95
CA LYS A 114 -10.04 -4.79 19.01
C LYS A 114 -10.27 -3.83 17.85
N LEU A 115 -10.50 -4.34 16.64
CA LEU A 115 -10.92 -3.51 15.51
C LEU A 115 -12.30 -2.90 15.77
N GLU A 116 -13.25 -3.67 16.32
CA GLU A 116 -14.55 -3.11 16.74
C GLU A 116 -14.40 -2.03 17.80
N GLN A 117 -13.55 -2.24 18.81
CA GLN A 117 -13.26 -1.24 19.83
C GLN A 117 -12.65 0.02 19.22
N LEU A 118 -11.75 -0.11 18.24
CA LEU A 118 -11.13 1.02 17.55
C LEU A 118 -12.16 1.88 16.79
N ILE A 119 -13.20 1.24 16.22
CA ILE A 119 -14.30 1.93 15.54
C ILE A 119 -15.27 2.57 16.54
N GLN A 120 -15.69 1.83 17.58
CA GLN A 120 -16.69 2.29 18.55
C GLN A 120 -16.14 3.39 19.45
N HIS A 121 -14.88 3.28 19.86
CA HIS A 121 -14.14 4.31 20.57
C HIS A 121 -13.42 5.22 19.55
N GLY A 122 -14.10 5.53 18.44
CA GLY A 122 -13.63 6.35 17.32
C GLY A 122 -13.13 7.73 17.74
N GLU A 123 -13.28 8.13 19.00
CA GLU A 123 -12.62 9.30 19.56
C GLU A 123 -11.14 9.38 19.22
N LEU A 124 -10.36 8.29 19.22
CA LEU A 124 -8.93 8.42 18.90
C LEU A 124 -8.73 8.76 17.41
N LEU A 125 -9.34 7.95 16.53
CA LEU A 125 -9.12 8.10 15.10
C LEU A 125 -9.75 9.40 14.58
N ASP A 126 -10.96 9.74 15.01
CA ASP A 126 -11.66 10.94 14.57
C ASP A 126 -11.04 12.21 15.18
N ARG A 127 -10.55 12.17 16.43
CA ARG A 127 -9.85 13.32 17.06
C ARG A 127 -8.59 13.72 16.31
N TYR A 128 -7.89 12.76 15.71
CA TYR A 128 -6.66 13.02 14.94
C TYR A 128 -6.88 12.92 13.41
N GLY A 129 -8.11 12.74 12.96
CA GLY A 129 -8.46 12.58 11.55
C GLY A 129 -7.68 11.44 10.87
N ALA A 130 -7.53 10.30 11.56
CA ALA A 130 -6.83 9.12 11.08
C ALA A 130 -7.75 8.14 10.34
N SER A 131 -7.39 7.77 9.10
CA SER A 131 -8.04 6.68 8.35
C SER A 131 -7.34 5.35 8.57
N VAL A 132 -8.09 4.26 8.70
CA VAL A 132 -7.54 2.91 8.84
C VAL A 132 -7.45 2.22 7.49
N ARG A 133 -6.32 1.56 7.23
CA ARG A 133 -6.15 0.61 6.13
C ARG A 133 -5.61 -0.70 6.68
N VAL A 134 -6.11 -1.82 6.17
CA VAL A 134 -5.61 -3.14 6.51
C VAL A 134 -4.87 -3.69 5.30
N LEU A 135 -3.57 -3.98 5.49
CA LEU A 135 -2.65 -4.40 4.44
C LEU A 135 -2.30 -5.88 4.63
N GLY A 136 -2.49 -6.72 3.62
CA GLY A 136 -2.21 -8.15 3.76
C GLY A 136 -3.06 -9.05 2.87
N GLU A 137 -2.87 -10.36 3.02
CA GLU A 137 -3.62 -11.41 2.31
C GLU A 137 -4.97 -11.64 2.98
N ARG A 138 -5.98 -10.89 2.53
CA ARG A 138 -7.34 -10.92 3.08
C ARG A 138 -8.02 -12.28 2.89
N ASP A 139 -7.66 -13.03 1.86
CA ASP A 139 -8.24 -14.35 1.55
C ASP A 139 -7.95 -15.41 2.63
N LEU A 140 -6.93 -15.19 3.46
CA LEU A 140 -6.58 -16.07 4.58
C LEU A 140 -7.42 -15.82 5.84
N LEU A 141 -8.22 -14.76 5.86
CA LEU A 141 -8.98 -14.37 7.04
C LEU A 141 -10.38 -15.00 7.08
N PRO A 142 -10.87 -15.33 8.28
CA PRO A 142 -12.27 -15.70 8.48
C PRO A 142 -13.22 -14.59 7.99
N PRO A 143 -14.40 -14.96 7.43
CA PRO A 143 -15.33 -13.99 6.85
C PRO A 143 -15.88 -12.98 7.87
N ASP A 144 -16.02 -13.39 9.13
CA ASP A 144 -16.49 -12.52 10.20
C ASP A 144 -15.44 -11.46 10.61
N VAL A 145 -14.15 -11.76 10.45
CA VAL A 145 -13.07 -10.79 10.65
C VAL A 145 -13.01 -9.82 9.47
N LEU A 146 -13.22 -10.30 8.24
CA LEU A 146 -13.27 -9.46 7.04
C LEU A 146 -14.37 -8.40 7.10
N GLU A 147 -15.56 -8.77 7.59
CA GLU A 147 -16.68 -7.83 7.77
C GLU A 147 -16.31 -6.67 8.71
N VAL A 148 -15.62 -6.98 9.83
CA VAL A 148 -15.16 -5.96 10.77
C VAL A 148 -14.10 -5.06 10.14
N ILE A 149 -13.18 -5.62 9.37
CA ILE A 149 -12.15 -4.86 8.64
C ILE A 149 -12.81 -3.88 7.66
N ASP A 150 -13.76 -4.34 6.83
CA ASP A 150 -14.44 -3.49 5.87
C ASP A 150 -15.24 -2.38 6.54
N ARG A 151 -15.86 -2.69 7.68
CA ARG A 151 -16.52 -1.69 8.52
C ARG A 151 -15.54 -0.66 9.08
N ALA A 152 -14.35 -1.08 9.52
CA ALA A 152 -13.31 -0.18 10.03
C ALA A 152 -12.81 0.79 8.95
N VAL A 153 -12.49 0.25 7.78
CA VAL A 153 -11.98 1.03 6.64
C VAL A 153 -13.05 1.99 6.12
N SER A 154 -14.31 1.53 5.98
CA SER A 154 -15.40 2.38 5.50
C SER A 154 -15.76 3.50 6.48
N THR A 155 -15.83 3.21 7.78
CA THR A 155 -16.16 4.21 8.81
C THR A 155 -15.11 5.31 8.86
N THR A 156 -13.84 4.97 8.69
CA THR A 156 -12.71 5.92 8.82
C THR A 156 -12.27 6.53 7.49
N LYS A 157 -12.94 6.23 6.37
CA LYS A 157 -12.58 6.70 5.01
C LYS A 157 -12.64 8.23 4.85
N HIS A 158 -13.44 8.90 5.66
CA HIS A 158 -13.62 10.35 5.60
C HIS A 158 -12.44 11.13 6.21
N ASN A 159 -11.66 10.46 7.06
CA ASN A 159 -10.47 11.00 7.70
C ASN A 159 -9.32 11.07 6.70
N LYS A 160 -8.62 12.21 6.64
CA LYS A 160 -7.56 12.46 5.64
C LYS A 160 -6.26 13.04 6.23
N GLU A 161 -6.23 13.29 7.53
CA GLU A 161 -5.09 13.95 8.17
C GLU A 161 -3.95 13.00 8.45
N CYS A 162 -4.28 11.78 8.90
CA CYS A 162 -3.34 10.73 9.23
C CYS A 162 -3.80 9.38 8.69
N VAL A 163 -2.90 8.40 8.63
CA VAL A 163 -3.21 7.03 8.22
C VAL A 163 -2.65 6.02 9.21
N LEU A 164 -3.46 5.03 9.55
CA LEU A 164 -3.06 3.84 10.31
C LEU A 164 -3.11 2.62 9.39
N ASN A 165 -1.94 2.10 9.04
CA ASN A 165 -1.80 0.85 8.30
C ASN A 165 -1.65 -0.32 9.27
N ILE A 166 -2.56 -1.28 9.21
CA ILE A 166 -2.54 -2.49 10.04
C ILE A 166 -2.17 -3.66 9.13
N CYS A 167 -0.97 -4.21 9.30
CA CYS A 167 -0.49 -5.34 8.51
C CYS A 167 -1.02 -6.67 9.07
N PHE A 168 -2.01 -7.27 8.38
CA PHE A 168 -2.83 -8.37 8.89
C PHE A 168 -3.61 -9.13 7.79
N PRO A 169 -3.32 -10.42 7.52
CA PRO A 169 -2.05 -11.13 7.67
C PRO A 169 -1.05 -10.65 6.62
N TYR A 170 0.20 -10.40 7.01
CA TYR A 170 1.17 -9.76 6.12
C TYR A 170 2.55 -10.42 6.14
N THR A 171 3.21 -10.49 4.98
CA THR A 171 4.66 -10.59 4.84
C THR A 171 5.12 -9.73 3.66
N SER A 172 6.34 -9.21 3.72
CA SER A 172 6.85 -8.32 2.66
C SER A 172 7.07 -9.07 1.36
N ARG A 173 7.54 -10.32 1.41
CA ARG A 173 7.65 -11.16 0.21
C ARG A 173 6.30 -11.42 -0.46
N ALA A 174 5.24 -11.62 0.31
CA ALA A 174 3.89 -11.77 -0.24
C ALA A 174 3.40 -10.47 -0.89
N GLU A 175 3.61 -9.33 -0.24
CA GLU A 175 3.31 -8.01 -0.82
C GLU A 175 4.05 -7.79 -2.14
N ILE A 176 5.37 -8.01 -2.17
CA ILE A 176 6.18 -7.87 -3.39
C ILE A 176 5.66 -8.80 -4.50
N THR A 177 5.31 -10.03 -4.15
CA THR A 177 4.75 -11.00 -5.11
C THR A 177 3.41 -10.51 -5.65
N SER A 178 2.54 -9.97 -4.79
CA SER A 178 1.26 -9.39 -5.19
C SER A 178 1.46 -8.17 -6.10
N ALA A 179 2.41 -7.29 -5.78
CA ALA A 179 2.72 -6.12 -6.60
C ALA A 179 3.19 -6.53 -8.00
N ILE A 180 4.11 -7.51 -8.09
CA ILE A 180 4.58 -8.05 -9.37
C ILE A 180 3.41 -8.66 -10.17
N LYS A 181 2.54 -9.46 -9.53
CA LYS A 181 1.36 -10.04 -10.20
C LYS A 181 0.44 -8.94 -10.75
N SER A 182 0.12 -7.93 -9.94
CA SER A 182 -0.71 -6.80 -10.38
C SER A 182 -0.08 -6.02 -11.54
N THR A 183 1.24 -5.80 -11.52
CA THR A 183 1.95 -5.17 -12.64
C THR A 183 1.89 -6.04 -13.89
N VAL A 184 2.07 -7.35 -13.77
CA VAL A 184 1.94 -8.28 -14.91
C VAL A 184 0.52 -8.27 -15.46
N ASP A 185 -0.49 -8.28 -14.61
CA ASP A 185 -1.90 -8.22 -15.01
C ASP A 185 -2.23 -6.91 -15.73
N GLU A 186 -1.73 -5.77 -15.23
CA GLU A 186 -1.88 -4.47 -15.90
C GLU A 186 -1.23 -4.47 -17.29
N TYR A 187 0.01 -4.96 -17.40
CA TYR A 187 0.77 -4.99 -18.66
C TYR A 187 0.27 -6.08 -19.63
N SER A 188 -0.43 -7.09 -19.13
CA SER A 188 -1.08 -8.13 -19.94
C SER A 188 -2.51 -7.77 -20.32
N THR A 189 -3.06 -6.69 -19.77
CA THR A 189 -4.39 -6.19 -20.13
C THR A 189 -4.27 -5.20 -21.28
N THR A 190 -5.08 -5.42 -22.32
CA THR A 190 -5.09 -4.60 -23.52
C THR A 190 -5.58 -3.19 -23.18
N LEU A 191 -4.83 -2.15 -23.54
CA LEU A 191 -5.41 -0.81 -23.56
C LEU A 191 -6.51 -0.83 -24.62
N ARG A 192 -7.76 -0.57 -24.22
CA ARG A 192 -8.82 -0.32 -25.21
C ARG A 192 -8.31 0.80 -26.11
N PRO A 193 -8.33 0.66 -27.44
CA PRO A 193 -7.93 1.75 -28.30
C PRO A 193 -8.81 2.95 -27.95
N HIS A 194 -8.22 3.99 -27.35
CA HIS A 194 -8.86 5.29 -27.33
C HIS A 194 -9.22 5.58 -28.77
N SER A 195 -10.51 5.79 -29.07
CA SER A 195 -10.90 6.22 -30.41
C SER A 195 -10.13 7.51 -30.66
N THR A 196 -9.09 7.45 -31.48
CA THR A 196 -8.42 8.65 -31.93
C THR A 196 -9.50 9.47 -32.64
N PRO A 197 -9.60 10.79 -32.39
CA PRO A 197 -10.57 11.63 -33.10
C PRO A 197 -10.35 11.59 -34.63
N PHE A 198 -9.18 11.13 -35.08
CA PHE A 198 -8.80 10.91 -36.46
C PHE A 198 -8.79 9.41 -36.81
N SER A 199 -9.97 8.82 -36.93
CA SER A 199 -10.13 7.58 -37.71
C SER A 199 -10.26 7.98 -39.18
N GLN A 200 -9.31 7.52 -40.02
CA GLN A 200 -9.38 7.70 -41.48
C GLN A 200 -10.70 7.14 -42.02
N SER A 201 -11.15 5.99 -41.53
CA SER A 201 -12.45 5.39 -41.85
C SER A 201 -13.62 6.34 -41.60
N ARG A 202 -13.63 7.08 -40.47
CA ARG A 202 -14.68 8.06 -40.15
C ARG A 202 -14.62 9.32 -41.04
N ILE A 203 -13.43 9.72 -41.47
CA ILE A 203 -13.21 10.81 -42.43
C ILE A 203 -13.72 10.38 -43.81
N THR A 204 -13.34 9.20 -44.29
CA THR A 204 -13.78 8.63 -45.57
C THR A 204 -15.29 8.46 -45.60
N GLN A 205 -15.89 7.96 -44.51
CA GLN A 205 -17.34 7.79 -44.39
C GLN A 205 -18.08 9.13 -44.35
N LYS A 206 -17.51 10.17 -43.72
CA LYS A 206 -18.06 11.55 -43.77
C LYS A 206 -17.96 12.16 -45.17
N ILE A 207 -16.85 11.96 -45.88
CA ILE A 207 -16.65 12.46 -47.24
C ILE A 207 -17.62 11.77 -48.22
N LEU A 208 -17.75 10.44 -48.12
CA LEU A 208 -18.72 9.66 -48.91
C LEU A 208 -20.16 10.08 -48.61
N SER A 209 -20.51 10.30 -47.34
CA SER A 209 -21.85 10.78 -46.97
C SER A 209 -22.16 12.19 -47.47
N LYS A 210 -21.14 13.03 -47.68
CA LYS A 210 -21.30 14.39 -48.24
C LYS A 210 -21.39 14.42 -49.77
N GLN A 211 -20.89 13.39 -50.46
CA GLN A 211 -21.02 13.26 -51.92
C GLN A 211 -22.36 12.63 -52.34
N GLY A 212 -23.11 12.04 -51.41
CA GLY A 212 -24.41 11.42 -51.68
C GLY A 212 -25.62 12.36 -51.64
N ASP A 213 -25.44 13.65 -51.34
CA ASP A 213 -26.57 14.57 -51.06
C ASP A 213 -26.65 15.74 -52.07
N GLY A 214 -26.31 15.47 -53.34
CA GLY A 214 -26.31 16.45 -54.42
C GLY A 214 -26.89 15.92 -55.74
N SER A 215 -28.20 16.11 -55.89
CA SER A 215 -28.95 16.27 -57.15
C SER A 215 -29.46 15.04 -57.94
N GLU A 216 -30.81 14.97 -57.97
CA GLU A 216 -31.73 14.62 -59.06
C GLU A 216 -31.98 13.16 -59.52
N MET A 217 -33.16 12.66 -59.08
CA MET A 217 -34.25 12.08 -59.87
C MET A 217 -33.95 11.67 -61.32
N LEU A 218 -34.01 10.36 -61.61
CA LEU A 218 -34.75 9.81 -62.75
C LEU A 218 -35.01 8.29 -62.61
N SER A 219 -36.15 7.92 -63.21
CA SER A 219 -37.01 6.75 -63.05
C SER A 219 -36.49 5.37 -63.49
N SER A 220 -36.87 4.37 -62.70
CA SER A 220 -37.31 3.00 -63.04
C SER A 220 -36.92 2.37 -64.38
N ILE A 221 -36.17 1.25 -64.32
CA ILE A 221 -36.41 0.07 -65.18
C ILE A 221 -36.20 -1.21 -64.35
N ARG A 222 -37.21 -2.07 -64.38
CA ARG A 222 -37.27 -3.43 -63.85
C ARG A 222 -36.79 -4.37 -64.97
N GLU A 223 -35.85 -5.29 -64.74
CA GLU A 223 -35.91 -6.60 -65.40
C GLU A 223 -35.05 -7.68 -64.73
N SER A 224 -35.55 -8.88 -64.91
CA SER A 224 -35.38 -10.15 -64.19
C SER A 224 -34.13 -10.97 -64.55
N SER A 225 -33.66 -11.80 -63.60
CA SER A 225 -32.86 -13.03 -63.83
C SER A 225 -33.71 -14.12 -64.53
N PRO A 226 -33.24 -15.34 -64.89
CA PRO A 226 -31.93 -16.05 -64.75
C PRO A 226 -31.53 -16.73 -66.11
N PRO A 227 -30.86 -17.91 -66.30
CA PRO A 227 -30.19 -18.91 -65.42
C PRO A 227 -28.78 -19.40 -65.93
N PRO A 228 -28.11 -20.37 -65.24
CA PRO A 228 -26.76 -20.87 -65.56
C PRO A 228 -26.83 -22.10 -66.50
N PRO A 229 -25.72 -22.66 -67.04
CA PRO A 229 -25.09 -23.81 -66.34
C PRO A 229 -23.60 -24.12 -66.66
N SER A 230 -23.02 -25.02 -65.84
CA SER A 230 -22.14 -26.18 -66.20
C SER A 230 -20.83 -25.93 -66.98
N SER A 231 -19.72 -26.69 -66.87
CA SER A 231 -19.29 -27.88 -66.14
C SER A 231 -17.91 -28.25 -66.69
N ARG A 232 -17.04 -28.86 -65.86
CA ARG A 232 -15.96 -29.80 -66.25
C ARG A 232 -14.84 -29.17 -67.12
N SER A 233 -13.59 -29.62 -67.20
CA SER A 233 -12.81 -30.79 -66.75
C SER A 233 -11.35 -30.43 -67.13
N ASP A 234 -10.39 -30.65 -66.24
CA ASP A 234 -9.29 -31.63 -66.39
C ASP A 234 -8.04 -31.15 -67.15
N ASP A 235 -6.90 -31.56 -66.57
CA ASP A 235 -5.56 -31.79 -67.14
C ASP A 235 -4.69 -30.56 -67.51
N LEU A 236 -3.58 -30.28 -66.80
CA LEU A 236 -2.28 -30.98 -66.63
C LEU A 236 -1.21 -30.48 -67.61
N ASP A 237 -0.05 -30.24 -66.99
CA ASP A 237 1.33 -30.20 -67.49
C ASP A 237 2.01 -28.91 -68.04
N ASP A 238 3.20 -28.76 -67.45
CA ASP A 238 4.49 -28.34 -68.01
C ASP A 238 4.89 -26.86 -68.15
N SER A 239 5.80 -26.51 -67.22
CA SER A 239 7.19 -26.13 -67.53
C SER A 239 7.62 -24.65 -67.48
N VAL A 240 8.73 -24.47 -66.75
CA VAL A 240 9.86 -23.52 -66.87
C VAL A 240 9.64 -21.99 -66.90
N SER A 241 10.03 -21.38 -65.78
CA SER A 241 10.96 -20.24 -65.64
C SER A 241 10.80 -18.95 -66.47
N SER A 242 10.58 -17.89 -65.69
CA SER A 242 11.29 -16.59 -65.71
C SER A 242 10.71 -15.41 -66.52
N THR A 243 10.57 -14.31 -65.77
CA THR A 243 10.85 -12.91 -66.15
C THR A 243 9.63 -12.03 -66.46
N THR A 244 9.33 -11.18 -65.46
CA THR A 244 8.87 -9.78 -65.56
C THR A 244 7.84 -9.42 -66.62
N THR A 245 6.62 -9.11 -66.18
CA THR A 245 5.96 -7.85 -66.57
C THR A 245 4.85 -7.52 -65.56
N LEU A 246 4.96 -6.35 -64.93
CA LEU A 246 3.88 -5.70 -64.21
C LEU A 246 2.81 -5.28 -65.21
N GLN A 247 1.56 -5.71 -65.05
CA GLN A 247 0.39 -4.88 -65.33
C GLN A 247 -0.80 -5.26 -64.44
N PRO A 248 -1.67 -4.26 -64.14
CA PRO A 248 -2.57 -4.27 -63.01
C PRO A 248 -3.95 -4.73 -63.43
N ASP A 249 -4.52 -5.68 -62.71
CA ASP A 249 -5.95 -5.73 -62.41
C ASP A 249 -6.26 -7.03 -61.67
N SER A 250 -6.45 -6.93 -60.37
CA SER A 250 -7.39 -7.81 -59.68
C SER A 250 -8.02 -7.03 -58.54
N SER A 251 -9.33 -6.89 -58.67
CA SER A 251 -10.39 -6.62 -57.72
C SER A 251 -9.95 -6.33 -56.27
N PRO A 252 -10.46 -5.26 -55.61
CA PRO A 252 -10.25 -5.13 -54.18
C PRO A 252 -10.99 -6.28 -53.50
N LEU A 253 -10.22 -7.30 -53.09
CA LEU A 253 -10.60 -8.18 -52.01
C LEU A 253 -10.99 -7.26 -50.85
N LYS A 254 -12.27 -7.29 -50.48
CA LYS A 254 -12.71 -6.87 -49.15
C LYS A 254 -11.99 -7.75 -48.13
N GLN A 255 -10.76 -7.42 -47.82
CA GLN A 255 -10.19 -7.73 -46.53
C GLN A 255 -10.87 -6.78 -45.55
N GLU A 256 -11.94 -7.26 -44.91
CA GLU A 256 -12.32 -6.79 -43.59
C GLU A 256 -11.16 -7.13 -42.62
N ALA A 257 -10.05 -6.42 -42.77
CA ALA A 257 -9.01 -6.36 -41.78
C ALA A 257 -9.37 -5.20 -40.83
N ASP A 258 -10.42 -5.38 -40.04
CA ASP A 258 -10.47 -4.74 -38.72
C ASP A 258 -9.43 -5.47 -37.86
N SER A 259 -8.15 -5.23 -38.17
CA SER A 259 -7.05 -5.62 -37.31
C SER A 259 -7.17 -4.75 -36.06
N ASN A 260 -7.89 -5.25 -35.06
CA ASN A 260 -7.76 -4.81 -33.67
C ASN A 260 -6.31 -5.05 -33.25
N ILE A 261 -5.40 -4.12 -33.61
CA ILE A 261 -4.03 -4.12 -33.13
C ILE A 261 -4.13 -3.96 -31.63
N THR A 262 -3.91 -5.06 -30.94
CA THR A 262 -3.94 -5.11 -29.49
C THR A 262 -2.62 -4.54 -29.01
N ILE A 263 -2.64 -3.29 -28.55
CA ILE A 263 -1.44 -2.61 -28.05
C ILE A 263 -1.29 -2.97 -26.58
N TYR A 264 -0.24 -3.73 -26.28
CA TYR A 264 0.21 -3.99 -24.91
C TYR A 264 1.25 -2.95 -24.50
N PRO A 265 1.27 -2.53 -23.22
CA PRO A 265 2.37 -1.74 -22.67
C PRO A 265 3.72 -2.46 -22.83
N ASN A 266 4.78 -1.72 -23.17
CA ASN A 266 6.12 -2.30 -23.31
C ASN A 266 6.68 -2.68 -21.92
N ALA A 267 6.98 -3.97 -21.71
CA ALA A 267 7.54 -4.49 -20.46
C ALA A 267 8.86 -3.81 -20.02
N GLU A 268 9.66 -3.27 -20.95
CA GLU A 268 10.90 -2.54 -20.63
C GLU A 268 10.67 -1.23 -19.87
N THR A 269 9.42 -0.75 -19.83
CA THR A 269 9.03 0.46 -19.08
C THR A 269 8.78 0.20 -17.59
N ILE A 270 8.79 -1.06 -17.15
CA ILE A 270 8.58 -1.40 -15.74
C ILE A 270 9.78 -0.93 -14.92
N THR A 271 9.53 -0.11 -13.91
CA THR A 271 10.56 0.43 -13.00
C THR A 271 10.29 0.04 -11.55
N ALA A 272 11.23 0.34 -10.65
CA ALA A 272 11.01 0.20 -9.21
C ALA A 272 9.85 1.07 -8.71
N GLU A 273 9.62 2.23 -9.33
CA GLU A 273 8.47 3.08 -9.03
C GLU A 273 7.16 2.42 -9.47
N THR A 274 7.14 1.76 -10.63
CA THR A 274 6.00 0.94 -11.08
C THR A 274 5.63 -0.10 -10.02
N LEU A 275 6.61 -0.84 -9.48
CA LEU A 275 6.35 -1.81 -8.42
C LEU A 275 5.91 -1.14 -7.12
N THR A 276 6.50 -0.01 -6.74
CA THR A 276 6.13 0.76 -5.54
C THR A 276 4.67 1.20 -5.59
N ASN A 277 4.18 1.61 -6.76
CA ASN A 277 2.78 2.00 -6.97
C ASN A 277 1.80 0.82 -6.88
N HIS A 278 2.31 -0.42 -6.99
CA HIS A 278 1.53 -1.65 -6.86
C HIS A 278 1.65 -2.31 -5.47
N MET A 279 2.50 -1.80 -4.58
CA MET A 279 2.59 -2.27 -3.19
C MET A 279 1.33 -1.87 -2.40
N TYR A 280 1.06 -2.54 -1.28
CA TYR A 280 -0.10 -2.20 -0.43
C TYR A 280 0.03 -0.81 0.20
N THR A 281 1.26 -0.33 0.38
CA THR A 281 1.57 1.00 0.91
C THR A 281 1.59 2.10 -0.16
N ALA A 282 1.08 1.83 -1.37
CA ALA A 282 1.04 2.84 -2.43
C ALA A 282 0.33 4.12 -1.96
N GLY A 283 0.91 5.27 -2.31
CA GLY A 283 0.43 6.60 -1.87
C GLY A 283 0.94 7.05 -0.50
N ASP A 284 1.61 6.20 0.27
CA ASP A 284 2.27 6.60 1.51
C ASP A 284 3.57 7.37 1.28
N PRO A 285 3.94 8.28 2.18
CA PRO A 285 5.31 8.81 2.20
C PRO A 285 6.31 7.67 2.50
N PRO A 286 7.57 7.84 2.05
CA PRO A 286 8.64 6.89 2.35
C PRO A 286 8.76 6.60 3.85
N LEU A 287 9.16 5.37 4.18
CA LEU A 287 9.30 4.96 5.57
C LEU A 287 10.53 5.61 6.21
N ASP A 288 10.33 6.51 7.17
CA ASP A 288 11.44 7.23 7.82
C ASP A 288 12.06 6.44 8.98
N LEU A 289 11.23 5.69 9.68
CA LEU A 289 11.58 5.09 10.96
C LEU A 289 10.95 3.71 11.14
N PHE A 290 11.80 2.71 11.37
CA PHE A 290 11.40 1.35 11.70
C PHE A 290 11.79 1.04 13.13
N ILE A 291 10.83 0.64 13.95
CA ILE A 291 11.03 0.32 15.37
C ILE A 291 10.59 -1.10 15.64
N ARG A 292 11.45 -1.88 16.30
CA ARG A 292 11.11 -3.21 16.81
C ARG A 292 11.44 -3.32 18.29
N THR A 293 10.49 -3.82 19.07
CA THR A 293 10.65 -4.08 20.51
C THR A 293 11.17 -5.50 20.78
N SER A 294 11.34 -5.83 22.07
CA SER A 294 11.77 -7.13 22.64
C SER A 294 13.25 -7.51 22.54
N GLY A 295 14.09 -6.62 22.03
CA GLY A 295 15.54 -6.82 21.89
C GLY A 295 15.94 -7.78 20.78
N VAL A 296 15.01 -8.12 19.87
CA VAL A 296 15.27 -9.00 18.74
C VAL A 296 15.70 -8.15 17.53
N GLU A 297 16.85 -8.46 16.96
CA GLU A 297 17.46 -7.72 15.85
C GLU A 297 17.22 -8.40 14.49
N ARG A 298 15.97 -8.37 14.01
CA ARG A 298 15.59 -8.83 12.66
C ARG A 298 14.35 -8.11 12.16
N PHE A 299 14.07 -8.14 10.86
CA PHE A 299 12.85 -7.57 10.29
C PHE A 299 11.63 -8.49 10.42
N SER A 300 11.83 -9.82 10.38
CA SER A 300 10.73 -10.80 10.35
C SER A 300 9.78 -10.62 9.14
N ASP A 301 10.37 -10.41 7.96
CA ASP A 301 9.65 -10.25 6.69
C ASP A 301 8.60 -9.11 6.73
N PHE A 302 8.99 -7.98 7.34
CA PHE A 302 8.13 -6.81 7.51
C PHE A 302 8.72 -5.60 6.80
N MET A 303 7.96 -5.00 5.87
CA MET A 303 8.28 -3.74 5.18
C MET A 303 9.66 -3.74 4.49
N LEU A 304 10.10 -4.88 3.92
CA LEU A 304 11.45 -5.02 3.36
C LEU A 304 11.68 -4.09 2.16
N TRP A 305 10.68 -3.96 1.28
CA TRP A 305 10.75 -3.02 0.16
C TRP A 305 10.82 -1.57 0.66
N GLN A 306 9.99 -1.22 1.63
CA GLN A 306 9.88 0.14 2.13
C GLN A 306 11.09 0.56 2.98
N CYS A 307 11.80 -0.39 3.61
CA CYS A 307 12.95 -0.12 4.48
C CYS A 307 14.29 0.12 3.75
N HIS A 308 14.36 -0.05 2.42
CA HIS A 308 15.63 -0.28 1.72
C HIS A 308 16.56 0.94 1.60
N GLU A 309 16.03 2.16 1.54
CA GLU A 309 16.81 3.37 1.26
C GLU A 309 17.13 4.20 2.50
N GLU A 310 16.20 5.07 2.92
CA GLU A 310 16.48 6.12 3.91
C GLU A 310 15.94 5.82 5.31
N THR A 311 15.39 4.63 5.50
CA THR A 311 14.75 4.23 6.76
C THR A 311 15.78 4.04 7.86
N GLN A 312 15.56 4.70 8.99
CA GLN A 312 16.35 4.46 10.18
C GLN A 312 15.74 3.33 11.02
N ILE A 313 16.56 2.36 11.41
CA ILE A 313 16.10 1.15 12.10
C ILE A 313 16.54 1.19 13.56
N PHE A 314 15.60 0.94 14.47
CA PHE A 314 15.83 0.91 15.92
C PHE A 314 15.31 -0.40 16.53
N PHE A 315 16.21 -1.15 17.15
CA PHE A 315 15.88 -2.33 17.95
C PHE A 315 15.92 -1.95 19.44
N LEU A 316 14.76 -2.02 20.10
CA LEU A 316 14.59 -1.65 21.49
C LEU A 316 14.46 -2.88 22.38
N LYS A 317 15.11 -2.84 23.54
CA LYS A 317 15.12 -3.96 24.49
C LYS A 317 13.81 -4.12 25.28
N CYS A 318 13.03 -3.04 25.44
CA CYS A 318 11.74 -3.07 26.14
C CYS A 318 10.74 -4.01 25.46
N LEU A 319 9.80 -4.56 26.22
CA LEU A 319 8.70 -5.34 25.64
C LEU A 319 7.59 -4.42 25.14
N TRP A 320 6.84 -4.82 24.11
CA TRP A 320 5.82 -3.96 23.51
C TRP A 320 4.80 -3.37 24.52
N PRO A 321 4.23 -4.15 25.47
CA PRO A 321 3.29 -3.59 26.44
C PRO A 321 3.89 -2.50 27.36
N GLU A 322 5.22 -2.47 27.51
CA GLU A 322 5.97 -1.49 28.32
C GLU A 322 6.37 -0.24 27.52
N PHE A 323 6.25 -0.29 26.20
CA PHE A 323 6.65 0.80 25.32
C PHE A 323 5.73 2.02 25.51
N ASP A 324 6.35 3.19 25.68
CA ASP A 324 5.69 4.46 26.02
C ASP A 324 6.58 5.64 25.56
N LEU A 325 6.12 6.87 25.75
CA LEU A 325 6.82 8.11 25.38
C LEU A 325 8.29 8.12 25.80
N TRP A 326 8.63 7.64 27.00
CA TRP A 326 10.01 7.63 27.50
C TRP A 326 10.96 6.74 26.69
N HIS A 327 10.42 5.68 26.09
CA HIS A 327 11.17 4.81 25.18
C HIS A 327 11.23 5.40 23.77
N PHE A 328 10.19 6.14 23.36
CA PHE A 328 10.11 6.73 22.03
C PHE A 328 10.91 8.03 21.88
N LEU A 329 10.95 8.87 22.93
CA LEU A 329 11.72 10.11 23.00
C LEU A 329 13.18 9.97 22.52
N PRO A 330 14.00 9.07 23.07
CA PRO A 330 15.39 8.93 22.62
C PRO A 330 15.50 8.49 21.16
N VAL A 331 14.54 7.70 20.66
CA VAL A 331 14.49 7.31 19.25
C VAL A 331 14.22 8.52 18.36
N LEU A 332 13.23 9.33 18.69
CA LEU A 332 12.89 10.54 17.93
C LEU A 332 14.04 11.56 17.96
N VAL A 333 14.66 11.78 19.12
CA VAL A 333 15.80 12.70 19.25
C VAL A 333 16.99 12.23 18.42
N GLU A 334 17.30 10.93 18.45
CA GLU A 334 18.38 10.38 17.63
C GLU A 334 18.07 10.46 16.13
N TRP A 335 16.83 10.20 15.73
CA TRP A 335 16.38 10.38 14.35
C TRP A 335 16.55 11.84 13.90
N GLN A 336 16.06 12.80 14.70
CA GLN A 336 16.18 14.24 14.44
C GLN A 336 17.65 14.68 14.31
N ARG A 337 18.51 14.18 15.19
CA ARG A 337 19.96 14.46 15.16
C ARG A 337 20.60 13.98 13.86
N ARG A 338 20.23 12.79 13.39
CA ARG A 338 20.73 12.21 12.13
C ARG A 338 20.20 12.96 10.91
N GLN A 339 18.95 13.41 10.91
CA GLN A 339 18.42 14.26 9.83
C GLN A 339 19.19 15.56 9.71
N LYS A 340 19.43 16.25 10.84
CA LYS A 340 20.23 17.48 10.87
C LYS A 340 21.67 17.26 10.39
N GLN A 341 22.26 16.10 10.69
CA GLN A 341 23.58 15.74 10.18
C GLN A 341 23.57 15.52 8.66
N LYS A 342 22.57 14.80 8.13
CA LYS A 342 22.40 14.58 6.69
C LYS A 342 22.24 15.91 5.93
N GLU A 343 21.41 16.82 6.45
CA GLU A 343 21.24 18.17 5.89
C GLU A 343 22.58 18.92 5.83
N ARG A 344 23.35 18.89 6.92
CA ARG A 344 24.67 19.53 7.00
C ARG A 344 25.67 18.94 6.01
N ASP A 345 25.69 17.63 5.88
CA ASP A 345 26.66 16.92 5.04
C ASP A 345 26.29 17.00 3.54
N GLY A 346 25.01 17.25 3.20
CA GLY A 346 24.53 17.51 1.85
C GLY A 346 24.72 18.95 1.35
N LEU A 347 25.06 19.91 2.23
CA LEU A 347 25.39 21.28 1.83
C LEU A 347 26.76 21.32 1.12
N PRO A 348 26.88 21.92 -0.08
CA PRO A 348 28.16 22.01 -0.77
C PRO A 348 29.16 22.79 0.10
N ARG A 349 30.30 22.17 0.42
CA ARG A 349 31.39 22.85 1.14
C ARG A 349 31.77 24.11 0.37
N ARG A 350 31.53 25.29 0.94
CA ARG A 350 32.02 26.57 0.42
C ARG A 350 33.52 26.40 0.17
N ARG A 351 33.94 26.40 -1.10
CA ARG A 351 35.36 26.45 -1.47
C ARG A 351 35.92 27.72 -0.86
N VAL A 352 36.69 27.58 0.21
CA VAL A 352 37.52 28.67 0.73
C VAL A 352 38.48 29.01 -0.42
N LYS A 353 38.30 30.19 -1.02
CA LYS A 353 39.29 30.74 -1.94
C LYS A 353 40.57 30.90 -1.13
N GLN A 354 41.58 30.08 -1.40
CA GLN A 354 42.94 30.37 -0.98
C GLN A 354 43.32 31.71 -1.65
N ALA A 355 43.60 32.71 -0.82
CA ALA A 355 44.06 34.03 -1.23
C ALA A 355 45.56 34.02 -1.47
#